data_AF-X0Z181-F1
#
_entry.id   AF-X0Z181-F1
#
_cell.length_a   1.000
_cell.length_b   1.000
_cell.length_c   1.000
_cell.angle_alpha   90.00
_cell.angle_beta   90.00
_cell.angle_gamma   90.00
#
_symmetry.space_group_name_H-M   'P 1'
#
loop_
_entity.id
_entity.type
_entity.pdbx_description
1 polymer ?
#
loop_
_entity_poly.entity_id
_entity_poly.type
_entity_poly.pdbx_seq_one_letter_code
_entity_poly.pdbx_strand_id
1 'polypeptide(L)'
;MTGGVVAAPVWAKFMKNSLKNNEKKDFFQPDKITKISVCKESGLLPTDSCPVILTVTFIKGTEPKSYCTIHQKYFEIPKTEEYPEIKKPYYEEIEEIKKKHEEKPIETEEKEEETLQSLIEKLREKHKKQDE
;
A
#
# COMPACT_ATOMS: atom_id res chain seq x y z
N MET A 1 -29.50 22.98 -0.99
CA MET A 1 -28.51 23.97 -1.46
C MET A 1 -28.95 25.36 -1.02
N THR A 2 -28.34 25.97 0.01
CA THR A 2 -28.83 27.26 0.55
C THR A 2 -27.71 28.22 0.92
N GLY A 3 -26.62 27.74 1.52
CA GLY A 3 -25.50 28.60 1.96
C GLY A 3 -24.87 29.42 0.82
N GLY A 4 -24.33 28.76 -0.20
CA GLY A 4 -23.63 29.44 -1.31
C GLY A 4 -24.54 30.19 -2.28
N VAL A 5 -25.80 29.76 -2.43
CA VAL A 5 -26.74 30.32 -3.43
C VAL A 5 -27.61 31.43 -2.84
N VAL A 6 -28.07 31.27 -1.59
CA VAL A 6 -29.02 32.20 -0.96
C VAL A 6 -28.32 33.12 0.04
N ALA A 7 -27.56 32.56 0.99
CA ALA A 7 -26.96 33.36 2.05
C ALA A 7 -25.72 34.16 1.60
N ALA A 8 -24.84 33.56 0.79
CA ALA A 8 -23.59 34.20 0.38
C ALA A 8 -23.80 35.51 -0.42
N PRO A 9 -24.76 35.63 -1.37
CA PRO A 9 -25.03 36.90 -2.04
C PRO A 9 -25.52 38.01 -1.11
N VAL A 10 -26.33 37.66 -0.10
CA VAL A 10 -26.82 38.63 0.90
C VAL A 10 -25.65 39.17 1.73
N TRP A 11 -24.80 38.28 2.23
CA TRP A 11 -23.60 38.66 2.99
C TRP A 11 -22.62 39.49 2.13
N ALA A 12 -22.38 39.09 0.89
CA ALA A 12 -21.48 39.80 -0.01
C ALA A 12 -21.95 41.24 -0.27
N LYS A 13 -23.26 41.45 -0.50
CA LYS A 13 -23.84 42.79 -0.67
C LYS A 13 -23.69 43.65 0.58
N PHE A 14 -23.92 43.07 1.76
CA PHE A 14 -23.74 43.76 3.03
C PHE A 14 -22.27 44.17 3.23
N MET A 15 -21.33 43.23 3.17
CA MET A 15 -19.92 43.49 3.44
C MET A 15 -19.28 44.47 2.44
N LYS A 16 -19.67 44.39 1.15
CA LYS A 16 -19.21 45.34 0.14
C LYS A 16 -19.62 46.78 0.47
N ASN A 17 -20.78 46.99 1.08
CA ASN A 17 -21.22 48.32 1.50
C ASN A 17 -20.58 48.75 2.82
N SER A 18 -20.50 47.85 3.80
CA SER A 18 -19.94 48.14 5.12
C SER A 18 -18.43 48.46 5.06
N LEU A 19 -17.70 47.84 4.14
CA LEU A 19 -16.25 48.02 4.01
C LEU A 19 -15.83 49.13 3.02
N LYS A 20 -16.76 49.90 2.42
CA LYS A 20 -16.43 50.90 1.37
C LYS A 20 -15.33 51.89 1.75
N ASN A 21 -15.32 52.34 3.00
CA ASN A 21 -14.38 53.34 3.50
C ASN A 21 -13.32 52.74 4.44
N ASN A 22 -13.22 51.41 4.49
CA ASN A 22 -12.22 50.73 5.31
C ASN A 22 -10.99 50.43 4.46
N GLU A 23 -9.80 50.67 5.03
CA GLU A 23 -8.56 50.26 4.41
C GLU A 23 -8.43 48.73 4.42
N LYS A 24 -7.84 48.18 3.35
CA LYS A 24 -7.50 46.77 3.30
C LYS A 24 -6.30 46.55 4.23
N LYS A 25 -6.48 45.66 5.20
CA LYS A 25 -5.40 45.23 6.11
C LYS A 25 -4.99 43.82 5.74
N ASP A 26 -3.69 43.60 5.66
CA ASP A 26 -3.16 42.25 5.51
C ASP A 26 -3.23 41.49 6.83
N PHE A 27 -3.37 40.18 6.74
CA PHE A 27 -3.31 39.30 7.90
C PHE A 27 -1.86 39.06 8.30
N PHE A 28 -1.55 39.24 9.58
CA PHE A 28 -0.26 38.84 10.13
C PHE A 28 -0.19 37.31 10.25
N GLN A 29 0.90 36.70 9.79
CA GLN A 29 1.15 35.27 9.96
C GLN A 29 1.62 35.01 11.39
N PRO A 30 0.89 34.20 12.20
CA PRO A 30 1.33 33.86 13.56
C PRO A 30 2.62 33.02 13.58
N ASP A 31 3.40 33.11 14.66
CA ASP A 31 4.72 32.46 14.79
C ASP A 31 4.71 30.93 14.64
N LYS A 32 3.61 30.27 15.02
CA LYS A 32 3.48 28.80 14.99
C LYS A 32 2.99 28.25 13.65
N ILE A 33 3.02 29.08 12.61
CA ILE A 33 2.58 28.71 11.28
C ILE A 33 3.79 28.57 10.35
N THR A 34 3.90 27.41 9.69
CA THR A 34 4.92 27.14 8.68
C THR A 34 4.29 26.90 7.31
N LYS A 35 5.05 27.12 6.23
CA LYS A 35 4.63 26.81 4.86
C LYS A 35 5.52 25.72 4.32
N ILE A 36 4.93 24.62 3.87
CA ILE A 36 5.64 23.44 3.37
C ILE A 36 5.07 23.04 2.02
N SER A 37 5.96 22.64 1.12
CA SER A 37 5.59 22.10 -0.18
C SER A 37 5.10 20.66 -0.04
N VAL A 38 3.95 20.35 -0.62
CA VAL A 38 3.31 19.03 -0.61
C VAL A 38 2.91 18.63 -2.02
N CYS A 39 2.85 17.32 -2.28
CA CYS A 39 2.25 16.79 -3.51
C CYS A 39 0.75 17.12 -3.53
N LYS A 40 0.25 17.63 -4.66
CA LYS A 40 -1.17 18.02 -4.82
C LYS A 40 -2.14 16.86 -4.54
N GLU A 41 -1.76 15.64 -4.90
CA GLU A 41 -2.65 14.48 -4.83
C GLU A 41 -2.53 13.73 -3.50
N SER A 42 -1.30 13.46 -3.02
CA SER A 42 -1.12 12.71 -1.78
C SER A 42 -1.19 13.57 -0.52
N GLY A 43 -0.97 14.90 -0.63
CA GLY A 43 -0.83 15.79 0.51
C GLY A 43 0.44 15.55 1.35
N LEU A 44 1.32 14.64 0.91
CA LEU A 44 2.58 14.29 1.56
C LEU A 44 3.76 15.10 0.99
N LEU A 45 4.95 14.94 1.59
CA LEU A 45 6.16 15.57 1.07
C LEU A 45 6.41 15.12 -0.39
N PRO A 46 6.68 16.04 -1.31
CA PRO A 46 6.80 15.70 -2.72
C PRO A 46 8.07 14.88 -2.98
N THR A 47 8.01 14.04 -4.00
CA THR A 47 9.15 13.37 -4.63
C THR A 47 9.41 14.01 -6.00
N ASP A 48 10.56 13.74 -6.62
CA ASP A 48 10.88 14.24 -7.98
C ASP A 48 9.89 13.76 -9.05
N SER A 49 9.12 12.72 -8.75
CA SER A 49 8.09 12.18 -9.65
C SER A 49 6.74 12.89 -9.52
N CYS A 50 6.57 13.81 -8.55
CA CYS A 50 5.31 14.52 -8.36
C CYS A 50 5.12 15.61 -9.45
N PRO A 51 4.06 15.53 -10.28
CA PRO A 51 3.88 16.46 -11.40
C PRO A 51 3.46 17.86 -10.94
N VAL A 52 2.72 17.95 -9.82
CA VAL A 52 2.22 19.21 -9.27
C VAL A 52 2.47 19.27 -7.77
N ILE A 53 3.14 20.34 -7.34
CA ILE A 53 3.50 20.62 -5.95
C ILE A 53 2.74 21.89 -5.52
N LEU A 54 2.18 21.86 -4.30
CA LEU A 54 1.48 22.99 -3.70
C LEU A 54 2.22 23.44 -2.44
N THR A 55 2.30 24.75 -2.21
CA THR A 55 2.77 25.30 -0.93
C THR A 55 1.58 25.46 0.00
N VAL A 56 1.55 24.69 1.09
CA VAL A 56 0.44 24.65 2.04
C VAL A 56 0.92 25.10 3.41
N THR A 57 0.02 25.74 4.14
CA THR A 57 0.27 26.30 5.47
C THR A 57 -0.13 25.29 6.55
N PHE A 58 0.76 25.03 7.51
CA PHE A 58 0.57 24.09 8.63
C PHE A 58 0.85 24.75 9.97
N ILE A 59 0.25 24.21 11.03
CA ILE A 59 0.71 24.46 12.40
C ILE A 59 2.02 23.71 12.57
N LYS A 60 3.04 24.35 13.15
CA LYS A 60 4.34 23.72 13.39
C LYS A 60 4.19 22.41 14.16
N GLY A 61 4.69 21.32 13.59
CA GLY A 61 4.60 19.96 14.12
C GLY A 61 3.45 19.12 13.55
N THR A 62 2.51 19.71 12.79
CA THR A 62 1.40 18.99 12.14
C THR A 62 1.64 18.74 10.65
N GLU A 63 2.78 19.17 10.13
CA GLU A 63 3.17 18.90 8.74
C GLU A 63 3.37 17.40 8.46
N PRO A 64 3.13 16.95 7.21
CA PRO A 64 3.43 15.59 6.81
C PRO A 64 4.93 15.30 6.93
N LYS A 65 5.26 14.13 7.48
CA LYS A 65 6.65 13.66 7.65
C LYS A 65 7.05 12.59 6.63
N SER A 66 6.07 12.01 5.93
CA SER A 66 6.28 10.96 4.95
C SER A 66 6.32 11.56 3.53
N TYR A 67 7.05 10.89 2.65
CA TYR A 67 7.09 11.22 1.22
C TYR A 67 5.90 10.65 0.47
N CYS A 68 5.59 11.27 -0.66
CA CYS A 68 4.55 10.85 -1.58
C CYS A 68 4.76 9.39 -2.01
N THR A 69 3.72 8.57 -1.81
CA THR A 69 3.71 7.16 -2.21
C THR A 69 3.02 6.92 -3.55
N ILE A 70 2.28 7.91 -4.06
CA ILE A 70 1.54 7.82 -5.32
C ILE A 70 2.47 7.96 -6.52
N HIS A 71 3.45 8.87 -6.44
CA HIS A 71 4.34 9.22 -7.53
C HIS A 71 5.73 8.64 -7.27
N GLN A 72 6.04 7.54 -7.94
CA GLN A 72 7.34 6.87 -7.87
C GLN A 72 7.93 6.70 -9.28
N LYS A 73 9.24 6.88 -9.39
CA LYS A 73 9.98 6.57 -10.60
C LYS A 73 10.15 5.06 -10.66
N TYR A 74 9.43 4.40 -11.57
CA TYR A 74 9.72 3.01 -11.90
C TYR A 74 11.08 2.97 -12.60
N PHE A 75 12.01 2.18 -12.06
CA PHE A 75 13.19 1.81 -12.83
C PHE A 75 12.69 0.92 -13.97
N GLU A 76 12.97 1.30 -15.21
CA GLU A 76 12.89 0.35 -16.31
C GLU A 76 13.84 -0.79 -15.96
N ILE A 77 13.30 -1.99 -15.74
CA ILE A 77 14.14 -3.19 -15.68
C ILE A 77 14.86 -3.19 -17.04
N PRO A 78 16.21 -3.13 -17.07
CA PRO A 78 16.92 -3.22 -18.35
C PRO A 78 16.37 -4.45 -19.06
N LYS A 79 15.88 -4.27 -20.30
CA LYS A 79 15.43 -5.39 -21.13
C LYS A 79 16.52 -6.43 -21.03
N THR A 80 16.15 -7.60 -20.51
CA THR A 80 17.06 -8.71 -20.26
C THR A 80 17.93 -8.91 -21.49
N GLU A 81 19.19 -8.50 -21.42
CA GLU A 81 20.21 -9.12 -22.25
C GLU A 81 20.11 -10.61 -21.93
N GLU A 82 19.93 -11.46 -22.94
CA GLU A 82 19.80 -12.90 -22.76
C GLU A 82 20.91 -13.39 -21.84
N TYR A 83 20.56 -13.68 -20.58
CA TYR A 83 21.52 -14.20 -19.62
C TYR A 83 22.00 -15.53 -20.18
N PRO A 84 23.32 -15.75 -20.32
CA PRO A 84 23.83 -17.03 -20.80
C PRO A 84 23.26 -18.12 -19.88
N GLU A 85 22.67 -19.16 -20.47
CA GLU A 85 22.11 -20.27 -19.70
C GLU A 85 23.22 -20.86 -18.81
N ILE A 86 23.16 -20.52 -17.52
CA ILE A 86 23.99 -21.17 -16.52
C ILE A 86 23.42 -22.58 -16.41
N LYS A 87 24.08 -23.57 -17.02
CA LYS A 87 23.78 -24.99 -16.79
C LYS A 87 23.95 -25.25 -15.30
N LYS A 88 22.84 -25.26 -14.54
CA LYS A 88 22.89 -25.59 -13.11
C LYS A 88 22.88 -27.12 -13.02
N PRO A 89 23.97 -27.76 -12.54
CA PRO A 89 24.11 -29.21 -12.53
C PRO A 89 22.97 -29.92 -11.75
N TYR A 90 22.37 -29.22 -10.79
CA TYR A 90 21.22 -29.72 -10.04
C TYR A 90 19.96 -30.01 -10.91
N TYR A 91 19.81 -29.43 -12.10
CA TYR A 91 18.68 -29.80 -12.98
C TYR A 91 18.79 -31.23 -13.50
N GLU A 92 20.00 -31.70 -13.79
CA GLU A 92 20.24 -33.09 -14.21
C GLU A 92 19.94 -34.04 -13.04
N GLU A 93 20.36 -33.66 -11.83
CA GLU A 93 20.05 -34.38 -10.60
C GLU A 93 18.52 -34.46 -10.34
N ILE A 94 17.77 -33.38 -10.57
CA ILE A 94 16.30 -33.37 -10.44
C ILE A 94 15.66 -34.35 -11.44
N GLU A 95 16.11 -34.38 -12.69
CA GLU A 95 15.56 -35.28 -13.71
C GLU A 95 15.90 -36.74 -13.42
N GLU A 96 17.09 -37.03 -12.91
CA GLU A 96 17.43 -38.37 -12.40
C GLU A 96 16.56 -38.77 -11.21
N ILE A 97 16.29 -37.85 -10.28
CA ILE A 97 15.39 -38.07 -9.14
C ILE A 97 13.96 -38.33 -9.64
N LYS A 98 13.45 -37.58 -10.61
CA LYS A 98 12.12 -37.78 -11.20
C LYS A 98 12.01 -39.14 -11.89
N LYS A 99 13.00 -39.49 -12.73
CA LYS A 99 13.03 -40.76 -13.46
C LYS A 99 13.12 -41.96 -12.50
N LYS A 100 13.89 -41.84 -11.43
CA LYS A 100 13.97 -42.85 -10.36
C LYS A 100 12.64 -43.05 -9.61
N HIS A 101 11.80 -42.02 -9.55
CA HIS A 101 10.45 -42.10 -8.99
C HIS A 101 9.38 -42.52 -10.01
N GLU A 102 9.64 -42.43 -11.31
CA GLU A 102 8.75 -42.89 -12.39
C GLU A 102 8.94 -44.36 -12.77
N GLU A 103 10.17 -44.89 -12.71
CA GLU A 103 10.49 -46.25 -13.16
C GLU A 103 10.31 -47.34 -12.09
N LYS A 104 10.14 -46.95 -10.82
CA LYS A 104 9.58 -47.88 -9.83
C LYS A 104 8.07 -47.67 -9.86
N PRO A 105 7.27 -48.68 -10.25
CA PRO A 105 5.88 -48.71 -9.81
C PRO A 105 5.92 -48.45 -8.30
N ILE A 106 4.98 -47.67 -7.80
CA ILE A 106 4.61 -47.76 -6.41
C ILE A 106 4.08 -49.20 -6.24
N GLU A 107 4.98 -50.18 -6.08
CA GLU A 107 4.70 -51.28 -5.20
C GLU A 107 4.55 -50.58 -3.85
N THR A 108 3.29 -50.36 -3.49
CA THR A 108 2.90 -50.26 -2.10
C THR A 108 3.46 -51.51 -1.42
N GLU A 109 4.70 -51.46 -0.95
CA GLU A 109 5.00 -52.12 0.30
C GLU A 109 4.01 -51.52 1.28
N GLU A 110 3.00 -52.32 1.61
CA GLU A 110 2.13 -52.15 2.76
C GLU A 110 3.00 -51.92 4.00
N LYS A 111 3.43 -50.69 4.21
CA LYS A 111 3.59 -50.15 5.54
C LYS A 111 2.36 -49.31 5.72
N GLU A 112 1.56 -49.71 6.70
CA GLU A 112 0.39 -49.00 7.18
C GLU A 112 0.79 -47.55 7.51
N GLU A 113 0.86 -46.70 6.50
CA GLU A 113 0.89 -45.27 6.70
C GLU A 113 -0.51 -44.93 7.21
N GLU A 114 -0.59 -44.60 8.50
CA GLU A 114 -1.79 -44.11 9.13
C GLU A 114 -2.30 -42.94 8.29
N THR A 115 -3.25 -43.22 7.40
CA THR A 115 -3.81 -42.22 6.51
C THR A 115 -4.38 -41.10 7.38
N LEU A 116 -4.36 -39.86 6.89
CA LEU A 116 -4.95 -38.72 7.59
C LEU A 116 -6.40 -39.02 8.03
N GLN A 117 -7.13 -39.82 7.25
CA GLN A 117 -8.47 -40.28 7.60
C GLN A 117 -8.47 -41.22 8.80
N SER A 118 -7.57 -42.20 8.86
CA SER A 118 -7.41 -43.09 10.03
C SER A 118 -7.01 -42.34 11.31
N LEU A 119 -6.16 -41.30 11.17
CA LEU A 119 -5.77 -40.42 12.27
C LEU A 119 -6.94 -39.54 12.75
N ILE A 120 -7.73 -39.00 11.82
CA ILE A 120 -8.96 -38.25 12.13
C ILE A 120 -9.97 -39.13 12.87
N GLU A 121 -10.16 -40.38 12.46
CA GLU A 121 -11.07 -41.32 13.13
C GLU A 121 -10.56 -41.70 14.54
N LYS A 122 -9.25 -41.97 14.71
CA LYS A 122 -8.65 -42.22 16.02
C LYS A 122 -8.79 -41.03 16.98
N LEU A 123 -8.62 -39.80 16.49
CA LEU A 123 -8.82 -38.59 17.28
C LEU A 123 -10.30 -38.41 17.66
N ARG A 124 -11.22 -38.68 16.74
CA ARG A 124 -12.67 -38.61 16.98
C ARG A 124 -13.11 -39.58 18.09
N GLU A 125 -12.64 -40.82 18.07
CA GLU A 125 -12.98 -41.82 19.10
C GLU A 125 -12.31 -41.54 20.46
N LYS A 126 -11.12 -40.93 20.46
CA LYS A 126 -10.43 -40.52 21.69
C LYS A 126 -11.18 -39.40 22.42
N HIS A 127 -11.75 -38.43 21.69
CA HIS A 127 -12.51 -37.34 22.29
C HIS A 127 -13.90 -37.77 22.75
N LYS A 128 -14.56 -38.72 22.07
CA LYS A 128 -15.82 -39.33 22.56
C LYS A 128 -15.69 -39.99 23.93
N LYS A 129 -14.54 -40.61 24.22
CA LYS A 129 -14.28 -41.29 25.51
C LYS A 129 -13.84 -40.35 26.63
N GLN A 130 -13.63 -39.07 26.35
CA GLN A 130 -13.27 -38.06 27.36
C GLN A 130 -14.48 -37.24 27.84
N ASP A 131 -15.63 -37.36 27.16
CA ASP A 131 -16.86 -36.64 27.46
C ASP A 131 -17.96 -37.54 28.13
N GLU A 132 -17.61 -38.78 28.50
CA GLU A 132 -18.39 -39.71 29.36
C GLU A 132 -17.70 -39.89 30.73
#